data_AF-A0AAW8J676-F1
#
_entry.id   AF-A0AAW8J676-F1
#
_cell.length_a   1.000
_cell.length_b   1.000
_cell.length_c   1.000
_cell.angle_alpha   90.00
_cell.angle_beta   90.00
_cell.angle_gamma   90.00
#
_symmetry.space_group_name_H-M   'P 1'
#
loop_
_entity.id
_entity.type
_entity.pdbx_description
1 polymer ?
#
loop_
_entity_poly.entity_id
_entity_poly.type
_entity_poly.pdbx_seq_one_letter_code
_entity_poly.pdbx_strand_id
1 'polypeptide(L)'
;MLLNRLLQLPSPVGNLALFYQFSTSLSQYQIDLKDIQELVSIATDDKLYYGSDREFFAMYYALYAWGALRQVEECPEILAHLNRMNRGDEWISNYINVFEMLGEKVIPYLIEACRYIKFDLLFILTESLAKLSIQYPTYREQILNSFDEILFRVKSYLDNSEFTAMVESALLTAWLEMKAFERIEIIRKIERSHKLGQHISCQIDALIKSNSSESV
;
A
#
# COMPACT_ATOMS: atom_id res chain seq x y z
N MET A 1 -10.85 14.67 -24.14
CA MET A 1 -10.83 13.63 -25.21
C MET A 1 -10.43 12.27 -24.66
N LEU A 2 -9.85 12.26 -23.46
CA LEU A 2 -9.34 11.09 -22.77
C LEU A 2 -10.47 10.16 -22.32
N LEU A 3 -11.53 10.72 -21.74
CA LEU A 3 -12.69 9.93 -21.29
C LEU A 3 -13.25 9.04 -22.41
N ASN A 4 -13.40 9.57 -23.63
CA ASN A 4 -13.86 8.78 -24.77
C ASN A 4 -12.94 7.60 -25.11
N ARG A 5 -11.62 7.72 -24.88
CA ARG A 5 -10.69 6.60 -25.07
C ARG A 5 -10.85 5.57 -23.96
N LEU A 6 -10.97 6.02 -22.71
CA LEU A 6 -11.13 5.14 -21.55
C LEU A 6 -12.45 4.35 -21.62
N LEU A 7 -13.53 4.96 -22.13
CA LEU A 7 -14.82 4.31 -22.36
C LEU A 7 -14.78 3.17 -23.41
N GLN A 8 -13.74 3.11 -24.25
CA GLN A 8 -13.56 2.04 -25.24
C GLN A 8 -12.68 0.91 -24.73
N LEU A 9 -12.12 1.02 -23.52
CA LEU A 9 -11.28 -0.03 -22.94
C LEU A 9 -12.14 -1.23 -22.53
N PRO A 10 -11.56 -2.45 -22.56
CA PRO A 10 -12.30 -3.66 -22.21
C PRO A 10 -12.74 -3.64 -20.75
N SER A 11 -13.85 -4.33 -20.46
CA SER A 11 -14.30 -4.55 -19.09
C SER A 11 -13.25 -5.38 -18.32
N PRO A 12 -12.84 -4.94 -17.12
CA PRO A 12 -11.90 -5.66 -16.26
C PRO A 12 -12.56 -6.79 -15.44
N VAL A 13 -13.88 -6.96 -15.53
CA VAL A 13 -14.62 -8.00 -14.79
C VAL A 13 -14.06 -9.38 -15.11
N GLY A 14 -13.64 -10.11 -14.07
CA GLY A 14 -13.03 -11.44 -14.21
C GLY A 14 -11.56 -11.43 -14.66
N ASN A 15 -10.96 -10.26 -14.92
CA ASN A 15 -9.54 -10.13 -15.27
C ASN A 15 -8.94 -8.80 -14.76
N LEU A 16 -8.69 -8.75 -13.45
CA LEU A 16 -8.12 -7.57 -12.78
C LEU A 16 -6.74 -7.16 -13.32
N ALA A 17 -6.01 -8.09 -13.96
CA ALA A 17 -4.70 -7.79 -14.54
C ALA A 17 -4.78 -6.76 -15.68
N LEU A 18 -5.95 -6.54 -16.27
CA LEU A 18 -6.16 -5.55 -17.33
C LEU A 18 -5.80 -4.13 -16.88
N PHE A 19 -6.14 -3.75 -15.65
CA PHE A 19 -5.77 -2.44 -15.12
C PHE A 19 -4.25 -2.26 -15.01
N TYR A 20 -3.56 -3.28 -14.52
CA TYR A 20 -2.10 -3.27 -14.42
C TYR A 20 -1.43 -3.24 -15.79
N GLN A 21 -1.89 -4.06 -16.74
CA GLN A 21 -1.40 -4.06 -18.12
C GLN A 21 -1.62 -2.70 -18.81
N PHE A 22 -2.77 -2.09 -18.59
CA PHE A 22 -3.06 -0.73 -19.08
C PHE A 22 -2.09 0.30 -18.47
N SER A 23 -1.91 0.27 -17.15
CA SER A 23 -1.03 1.19 -16.42
C SER A 23 0.44 1.12 -16.85
N THR A 24 0.88 -0.04 -17.36
CA THR A 24 2.24 -0.24 -17.87
C THR A 24 2.40 0.11 -19.36
N SER A 25 1.30 0.46 -20.04
CA SER A 25 1.24 0.65 -21.49
C SER A 25 0.65 2.01 -21.90
N LEU A 26 0.66 3.01 -21.00
CA LEU A 26 0.01 4.32 -21.21
C LEU A 26 0.41 5.04 -22.51
N SER A 27 1.66 4.88 -22.95
CA SER A 27 2.14 5.47 -24.19
C SER A 27 1.41 4.95 -25.43
N GLN A 28 0.94 3.70 -25.42
CA GLN A 28 0.12 3.12 -26.51
C GLN A 28 -1.24 3.83 -26.63
N TYR A 29 -1.73 4.40 -25.53
CA TYR A 29 -2.98 5.15 -25.46
C TYR A 29 -2.78 6.67 -25.58
N GLN A 30 -1.54 7.11 -25.81
CA GLN A 30 -1.13 8.52 -25.86
C GLN A 30 -1.52 9.28 -24.58
N ILE A 31 -1.33 8.64 -23.43
CA ILE A 31 -1.56 9.22 -22.11
C ILE A 31 -0.20 9.56 -21.50
N ASP A 32 -0.01 10.82 -21.11
CA ASP A 32 1.23 11.32 -20.52
C ASP A 32 0.98 12.39 -19.43
N LEU A 33 2.04 13.07 -18.98
CA LEU A 33 1.97 14.02 -17.86
C LEU A 33 1.06 15.24 -18.12
N LYS A 34 0.79 15.65 -19.37
CA LYS A 34 -0.19 16.76 -19.60
C LYS A 34 -1.63 16.34 -19.29
N ASP A 35 -1.91 15.04 -19.20
CA ASP A 35 -3.26 14.50 -19.03
C ASP A 35 -3.66 14.35 -17.55
N ILE A 36 -2.76 14.63 -16.59
CA ILE A 36 -2.97 14.43 -15.14
C ILE A 36 -4.29 15.04 -14.66
N GLN A 37 -4.56 16.30 -15.01
CA GLN A 37 -5.75 17.02 -14.54
C GLN A 37 -7.05 16.41 -15.10
N GLU A 38 -7.06 15.98 -16.38
CA GLU A 38 -8.21 15.29 -16.96
C GLU A 38 -8.37 13.89 -16.32
N LEU A 39 -7.28 13.18 -16.04
CA LEU A 39 -7.31 11.88 -15.36
C LEU A 39 -7.89 11.96 -13.95
N VAL A 40 -7.43 12.93 -13.15
CA VAL A 40 -7.93 13.15 -11.78
C VAL A 40 -9.40 13.52 -11.84
N SER A 41 -9.79 14.46 -12.70
CA SER A 41 -11.20 14.85 -12.87
C SER A 41 -12.09 13.66 -13.28
N ILE A 42 -11.61 12.73 -14.10
CA ILE A 42 -12.34 11.51 -14.47
C ILE A 42 -12.39 10.54 -13.28
N ALA A 43 -11.27 10.37 -12.57
CA ALA A 43 -11.16 9.44 -11.44
C ALA A 43 -11.97 9.89 -10.21
N THR A 44 -12.26 11.19 -10.09
CA THR A 44 -13.02 11.76 -8.95
C THR A 44 -14.46 12.13 -9.31
N ASP A 45 -14.92 11.82 -10.53
CA ASP A 45 -16.28 12.14 -10.98
C ASP A 45 -17.32 11.18 -10.40
N ASP A 46 -18.11 11.68 -9.46
CA ASP A 46 -19.19 10.94 -8.81
C ASP A 46 -20.23 10.41 -9.82
N LYS A 47 -20.44 11.08 -10.97
CA LYS A 47 -21.37 10.60 -12.00
C LYS A 47 -20.86 9.36 -12.71
N LEU A 48 -19.54 9.26 -12.91
CA LEU A 48 -18.93 8.06 -13.49
C LEU A 48 -18.95 6.91 -12.48
N TYR A 49 -18.71 7.21 -11.21
CA TYR A 49 -18.79 6.22 -10.12
C TYR A 49 -20.17 5.56 -10.00
N TYR A 50 -21.25 6.34 -10.12
CA TYR A 50 -22.63 5.82 -10.11
C TYR A 50 -23.21 5.59 -11.50
N GLY A 51 -22.37 5.62 -12.54
CA GLY A 51 -22.77 5.48 -13.93
C GLY A 51 -22.99 4.03 -14.38
N SER A 52 -22.98 3.83 -15.69
CA SER A 52 -22.91 2.49 -16.28
C SER A 52 -21.58 1.81 -15.98
N ASP A 53 -21.52 0.48 -16.10
CA ASP A 53 -20.27 -0.29 -15.94
C ASP A 53 -19.10 0.30 -16.73
N ARG A 54 -19.34 0.77 -17.96
CA ARG A 54 -18.30 1.39 -18.79
C ARG A 54 -17.77 2.68 -18.20
N GLU A 55 -18.65 3.53 -17.68
CA GLU A 55 -18.28 4.79 -17.03
C GLU A 55 -17.53 4.54 -15.72
N PHE A 56 -18.03 3.59 -14.93
CA PHE A 56 -17.38 3.14 -13.70
C PHE A 56 -15.97 2.59 -13.97
N PHE A 57 -15.79 1.74 -14.98
CA PHE A 57 -14.46 1.24 -15.32
C PHE A 57 -13.55 2.29 -15.96
N ALA A 58 -14.09 3.25 -16.71
CA ALA A 58 -13.31 4.37 -17.21
C ALA A 58 -12.73 5.22 -16.07
N MET A 59 -13.49 5.42 -14.99
CA MET A 59 -12.99 6.06 -13.75
C MET A 59 -11.80 5.29 -13.17
N TYR A 60 -11.90 3.96 -13.01
CA TYR A 60 -10.78 3.15 -12.50
C TYR A 60 -9.58 3.11 -13.46
N TYR A 61 -9.79 3.07 -14.77
CA TYR A 61 -8.68 3.20 -15.72
C TYR A 61 -7.98 4.55 -15.57
N ALA A 62 -8.72 5.64 -15.37
CA ALA A 62 -8.11 6.95 -15.11
C ALA A 62 -7.28 6.95 -13.82
N LEU A 63 -7.80 6.33 -12.76
CA LEU A 63 -7.10 6.18 -11.48
C LEU A 63 -5.77 5.39 -11.65
N TYR A 64 -5.78 4.29 -12.40
CA TYR A 64 -4.57 3.50 -12.69
C TYR A 64 -3.56 4.25 -13.57
N ALA A 65 -4.03 5.00 -14.57
CA ALA A 65 -3.16 5.85 -15.38
C ALA A 65 -2.48 6.92 -14.51
N TRP A 66 -3.25 7.60 -13.65
CA TRP A 66 -2.70 8.58 -12.72
C TRP A 66 -1.64 7.96 -11.79
N GLY A 67 -1.93 6.79 -11.20
CA GLY A 67 -0.97 6.07 -10.36
C GLY A 67 0.34 5.75 -11.08
N ALA A 68 0.26 5.29 -12.32
CA ALA A 68 1.44 4.96 -13.13
C ALA A 68 2.26 6.20 -13.57
N LEU A 69 1.65 7.38 -13.66
CA LEU A 69 2.36 8.64 -13.92
C LEU A 69 3.11 9.19 -12.69
N ARG A 70 2.85 8.64 -11.50
CA ARG A 70 3.57 8.94 -10.24
C ARG A 70 3.52 10.41 -9.80
N GLN A 71 2.38 11.05 -9.97
CA GLN A 71 2.15 12.46 -9.65
C GLN A 71 1.36 12.54 -8.35
N VAL A 72 2.09 12.72 -7.24
CA VAL A 72 1.53 12.64 -5.88
C VAL A 72 0.83 13.91 -5.44
N GLU A 73 1.02 15.00 -6.16
CA GLU A 73 0.48 16.33 -5.85
C GLU A 73 -1.06 16.33 -5.81
N GLU A 74 -1.69 15.46 -6.62
CA GLU A 74 -3.15 15.30 -6.72
C GLU A 74 -3.71 14.26 -5.74
N CYS A 75 -2.85 13.64 -4.92
CA CYS A 75 -3.26 12.62 -3.95
C CYS A 75 -4.34 13.12 -2.97
N PRO A 76 -4.32 14.37 -2.46
CA PRO A 76 -5.39 14.88 -1.60
C PRO A 76 -6.78 14.81 -2.23
N GLU A 77 -6.91 15.09 -3.53
CA GLU A 77 -8.20 15.04 -4.22
C GLU A 77 -8.70 13.59 -4.37
N ILE A 78 -7.81 12.68 -4.76
CA ILE A 78 -8.08 11.24 -4.85
C ILE A 78 -8.49 10.67 -3.49
N LEU A 79 -7.81 11.04 -2.42
CA LEU A 79 -8.13 10.63 -1.05
C LEU A 79 -9.47 11.20 -0.57
N ALA A 80 -9.78 12.45 -0.93
CA ALA A 80 -11.08 13.05 -0.63
C ALA A 80 -12.23 12.37 -1.37
N HIS A 81 -12.02 11.97 -2.63
CA HIS A 81 -12.99 11.14 -3.36
C HIS A 81 -13.13 9.75 -2.72
N LEU A 82 -12.01 9.06 -2.44
CA LEU A 82 -12.03 7.77 -1.74
C LEU A 82 -12.87 7.83 -0.46
N ASN A 83 -12.69 8.88 0.35
CA ASN A 83 -13.44 9.06 1.60
C ASN A 83 -14.97 9.20 1.41
N ARG A 84 -15.43 9.48 0.19
CA ARG A 84 -16.86 9.58 -0.16
C ARG A 84 -17.44 8.26 -0.70
N MET A 85 -16.60 7.33 -1.14
CA MET A 85 -17.02 6.05 -1.73
C MET A 85 -17.76 5.14 -0.75
N ASN A 86 -18.51 4.18 -1.30
CA ASN A 86 -19.23 3.18 -0.53
C ASN A 86 -18.29 2.02 -0.15
N ARG A 87 -18.27 1.63 1.12
CA ARG A 87 -17.54 0.45 1.61
C ARG A 87 -17.90 -0.84 0.86
N GLY A 88 -19.15 -0.97 0.41
CA GLY A 88 -19.63 -2.13 -0.34
C GLY A 88 -19.09 -2.23 -1.77
N ASP A 89 -18.29 -1.26 -2.22
CA ASP A 89 -17.65 -1.33 -3.53
C ASP A 89 -16.55 -2.40 -3.56
N GLU A 90 -16.79 -3.46 -4.31
CA GLU A 90 -15.87 -4.59 -4.48
C GLU A 90 -14.53 -4.17 -5.12
N TRP A 91 -14.49 -3.04 -5.83
CA TRP A 91 -13.32 -2.53 -6.55
C TRP A 91 -12.47 -1.58 -5.72
N ILE A 92 -12.93 -1.17 -4.53
CA ILE A 92 -12.27 -0.14 -3.72
C ILE A 92 -10.86 -0.54 -3.26
N SER A 93 -10.58 -1.85 -3.17
CA SER A 93 -9.25 -2.39 -2.87
C SER A 93 -8.20 -2.05 -3.96
N ASN A 94 -8.62 -1.70 -5.18
CA ASN A 94 -7.69 -1.32 -6.25
C ASN A 94 -6.88 -0.06 -5.93
N TYR A 95 -7.38 0.80 -5.04
CA TYR A 95 -6.62 1.97 -4.56
C TYR A 95 -5.28 1.57 -3.94
N ILE A 96 -5.19 0.38 -3.34
CA ILE A 96 -3.96 -0.13 -2.74
C ILE A 96 -2.86 -0.30 -3.79
N ASN A 97 -3.22 -0.88 -4.94
CA ASN A 97 -2.30 -1.04 -6.06
C ASN A 97 -1.89 0.31 -6.65
N VAL A 98 -2.82 1.26 -6.73
CA VAL A 98 -2.58 2.60 -7.27
C VAL A 98 -1.62 3.38 -6.37
N PHE A 99 -1.83 3.34 -5.05
CA PHE A 99 -0.92 3.98 -4.10
C PHE A 99 0.47 3.33 -4.09
N GLU A 100 0.56 2.01 -4.29
CA GLU A 100 1.83 1.32 -4.47
C GLU A 100 2.58 1.82 -5.72
N MET A 101 1.87 2.07 -6.83
CA MET A 101 2.48 2.59 -8.07
C MET A 101 3.12 3.97 -7.91
N LEU A 102 2.53 4.84 -7.08
CA LEU A 102 3.05 6.19 -6.78
C LEU A 102 4.40 6.15 -6.03
N GLY A 103 4.67 5.06 -5.30
CA GLY A 103 5.91 4.83 -4.58
C GLY A 103 6.08 5.73 -3.34
N GLU A 104 7.33 5.88 -2.89
CA GLU A 104 7.71 6.50 -1.62
C GLU A 104 7.02 7.84 -1.31
N LYS A 105 6.88 8.70 -2.33
CA LYS A 105 6.38 10.07 -2.15
C LYS A 105 4.91 10.15 -1.71
N VAL A 106 4.12 9.08 -1.87
CA VAL A 106 2.72 9.07 -1.42
C VAL A 106 2.60 8.88 0.11
N ILE A 107 3.62 8.30 0.76
CA ILE A 107 3.55 7.87 2.16
C ILE A 107 3.08 9.00 3.11
N PRO A 108 3.61 10.25 3.04
CA PRO A 108 3.14 11.32 3.91
C PRO A 108 1.66 11.66 3.72
N TYR A 109 1.15 11.59 2.48
CA TYR A 109 -0.27 11.86 2.19
C TYR A 109 -1.17 10.78 2.77
N LEU A 110 -0.77 9.50 2.65
CA LEU A 110 -1.53 8.39 3.23
C LEU A 110 -1.55 8.44 4.76
N ILE A 111 -0.42 8.78 5.39
CA ILE A 111 -0.34 8.98 6.84
C ILE A 111 -1.30 10.07 7.30
N GLU A 112 -1.29 11.22 6.63
CA GLU A 112 -2.21 12.32 6.95
C GLU A 112 -3.67 11.90 6.75
N ALA A 113 -3.96 11.18 5.67
CA ALA A 113 -5.30 10.70 5.33
C ALA A 113 -5.89 9.74 6.35
N CYS A 114 -5.06 8.92 6.99
CA CYS A 114 -5.51 8.07 8.08
C CYS A 114 -6.20 8.85 9.21
N ARG A 115 -5.90 10.14 9.40
CA ARG A 115 -6.49 10.99 10.46
C ARG A 115 -7.94 11.40 10.22
N TYR A 116 -8.41 11.39 8.97
CA TYR A 116 -9.75 11.87 8.62
C TYR A 116 -10.55 10.93 7.73
N ILE A 117 -9.95 9.86 7.18
CA ILE A 117 -10.69 8.87 6.41
C ILE A 117 -11.72 8.15 7.29
N LYS A 118 -12.87 7.81 6.72
CA LYS A 118 -13.90 7.00 7.37
C LYS A 118 -13.29 5.65 7.79
N PHE A 119 -13.70 5.18 8.96
CA PHE A 119 -13.18 3.96 9.57
C PHE A 119 -13.33 2.73 8.68
N ASP A 120 -14.42 2.62 7.95
CA ASP A 120 -14.70 1.50 7.05
C ASP A 120 -13.81 1.46 5.80
N LEU A 121 -13.13 2.56 5.48
CA LEU A 121 -12.19 2.68 4.36
C LEU A 121 -10.72 2.72 4.80
N LEU A 122 -10.49 2.78 6.11
CA LEU A 122 -9.17 2.89 6.71
C LEU A 122 -8.23 1.73 6.32
N PHE A 123 -8.80 0.53 6.09
CA PHE A 123 -8.04 -0.65 5.68
C PHE A 123 -7.22 -0.42 4.41
N ILE A 124 -7.73 0.40 3.47
CA ILE A 124 -7.07 0.72 2.20
C ILE A 124 -5.77 1.46 2.47
N LEU A 125 -5.82 2.48 3.34
CA LEU A 125 -4.63 3.27 3.68
C LEU A 125 -3.65 2.44 4.49
N THR A 126 -4.12 1.66 5.47
CA THR A 126 -3.23 0.84 6.29
C THR A 126 -2.56 -0.28 5.51
N GLU A 127 -3.27 -0.96 4.58
CA GLU A 127 -2.66 -1.99 3.74
C GLU A 127 -1.66 -1.38 2.77
N SER A 128 -1.97 -0.21 2.18
CA SER A 128 -1.05 0.52 1.30
C SER A 128 0.23 0.92 2.04
N LEU A 129 0.10 1.49 3.24
CA LEU A 129 1.23 1.86 4.09
C LEU A 129 2.04 0.64 4.51
N ALA A 130 1.41 -0.48 4.83
CA ALA A 130 2.11 -1.73 5.16
C ALA A 130 2.96 -2.21 3.98
N LYS A 131 2.40 -2.28 2.77
CA LYS A 131 3.14 -2.65 1.53
C LYS A 131 4.28 -1.68 1.25
N LEU A 132 4.02 -0.38 1.32
CA LEU A 132 5.03 0.66 1.12
C LEU A 132 6.14 0.59 2.19
N SER A 133 5.85 0.23 3.44
CA SER A 133 6.85 0.10 4.50
C SER A 133 7.80 -1.10 4.30
N ILE A 134 7.41 -2.10 3.51
CA ILE A 134 8.27 -3.21 3.11
C ILE A 134 9.23 -2.74 2.02
N GLN A 135 8.74 -1.95 1.08
CA GLN A 135 9.52 -1.40 -0.04
C GLN A 135 10.44 -0.25 0.37
N TYR A 136 10.00 0.57 1.33
CA TYR A 136 10.67 1.78 1.82
C TYR A 136 10.83 1.73 3.35
N PRO A 137 11.78 0.92 3.88
CA PRO A 137 11.91 0.70 5.32
C PRO A 137 12.22 1.94 6.15
N THR A 138 12.72 3.02 5.52
CA THR A 138 13.03 4.30 6.17
C THR A 138 11.80 4.97 6.80
N TYR A 139 10.59 4.73 6.27
CA TYR A 139 9.35 5.31 6.81
C TYR A 139 8.69 4.43 7.86
N ARG A 140 9.22 3.23 8.13
CA ARG A 140 8.55 2.24 8.97
C ARG A 140 8.22 2.77 10.36
N GLU A 141 9.14 3.48 11.00
CA GLU A 141 8.91 4.06 12.35
C GLU A 141 7.77 5.08 12.32
N GLN A 142 7.75 5.97 11.33
CA GLN A 142 6.70 6.97 11.16
C GLN A 142 5.33 6.32 10.90
N ILE A 143 5.29 5.26 10.08
CA ILE A 143 4.08 4.49 9.79
C ILE A 143 3.57 3.79 11.05
N LEU A 144 4.47 3.17 11.83
CA LEU A 144 4.10 2.51 13.09
C LEU A 144 3.52 3.50 14.11
N ASN A 145 4.15 4.66 14.28
CA ASN A 145 3.63 5.70 15.17
C ASN A 145 2.23 6.16 14.73
N SER A 146 2.02 6.31 13.42
CA SER A 146 0.71 6.65 12.87
C SER A 146 -0.33 5.56 13.16
N PHE A 147 0.06 4.28 13.10
CA PHE A 147 -0.84 3.17 13.43
C PHE A 147 -1.20 3.13 14.91
N ASP A 148 -0.25 3.45 15.80
CA ASP A 148 -0.54 3.55 17.24
C ASP A 148 -1.53 4.69 17.53
N GLU A 149 -1.41 5.84 16.86
CA GLU A 149 -2.40 6.94 16.92
C GLU A 149 -3.78 6.48 16.43
N ILE A 150 -3.82 5.76 15.30
CA ILE A 150 -5.07 5.25 14.73
C ILE A 150 -5.72 4.21 15.65
N LEU A 151 -4.94 3.27 16.21
CA LEU A 151 -5.40 2.28 17.18
C LEU A 151 -6.03 2.95 18.41
N PHE A 152 -5.38 4.00 18.92
CA PHE A 152 -5.93 4.79 20.02
C PHE A 152 -7.28 5.41 19.65
N ARG A 153 -7.39 6.01 18.46
CA ARG A 153 -8.65 6.59 17.96
C ARG A 153 -9.75 5.54 17.80
N VAL A 154 -9.44 4.39 17.21
CA VAL A 154 -10.40 3.29 17.01
C VAL A 154 -10.88 2.76 18.37
N LYS A 155 -9.98 2.58 19.33
CA LYS A 155 -10.31 2.17 20.70
C LYS A 155 -11.29 3.13 21.38
N SER A 156 -11.10 4.44 21.24
CA SER A 156 -12.03 5.44 21.78
C SER A 156 -13.41 5.45 21.11
N TYR A 157 -13.53 4.94 19.88
CA TYR A 157 -14.79 4.80 19.15
C TYR A 157 -15.52 3.48 19.46
N LEU A 158 -14.76 2.42 19.75
CA LEU A 158 -15.26 1.08 20.14
C LEU A 158 -16.11 1.10 21.41
N ASP A 159 -15.85 2.04 22.33
CA ASP A 159 -16.64 2.22 23.54
C ASP A 159 -18.08 2.74 23.25
N ASN A 160 -18.46 3.01 21.99
CA ASN A 160 -19.73 3.65 21.62
C ASN A 160 -20.56 2.99 20.50
N SER A 161 -20.16 1.87 19.85
CA SER A 161 -21.03 1.21 18.84
C SER A 161 -20.66 -0.23 18.47
N GLU A 162 -21.69 -1.04 18.11
CA GLU A 162 -21.61 -2.44 17.63
C GLU A 162 -20.96 -2.61 16.23
N PHE A 163 -20.60 -1.52 15.54
CA PHE A 163 -20.27 -1.52 14.10
C PHE A 163 -18.79 -1.81 13.77
N THR A 164 -18.01 -2.29 14.73
CA THR A 164 -16.57 -2.00 14.86
C THR A 164 -15.62 -3.20 14.69
N ALA A 165 -16.09 -4.44 14.77
CA ALA A 165 -15.23 -5.63 14.80
C ALA A 165 -14.40 -5.89 13.52
N MET A 166 -14.93 -5.55 12.34
CA MET A 166 -14.21 -5.82 11.07
C MET A 166 -13.11 -4.79 10.78
N VAL A 167 -13.34 -3.53 11.11
CA VAL A 167 -12.32 -2.46 11.00
C VAL A 167 -11.21 -2.70 12.03
N GLU A 168 -11.58 -3.07 13.24
CA GLU A 168 -10.63 -3.48 14.29
C GLU A 168 -9.79 -4.67 13.85
N SER A 169 -10.40 -5.71 13.25
CA SER A 169 -9.68 -6.89 12.77
C SER A 169 -8.68 -6.58 11.65
N ALA A 170 -9.05 -5.79 10.64
CA ALA A 170 -8.15 -5.41 9.56
C ALA A 170 -6.98 -4.54 10.06
N LEU A 171 -7.27 -3.60 10.95
CA LEU A 171 -6.27 -2.71 11.54
C LEU A 171 -5.31 -3.47 12.47
N LEU A 172 -5.84 -4.36 13.31
CA LEU A 172 -5.04 -5.24 14.17
C LEU A 172 -4.20 -6.20 13.34
N THR A 173 -4.73 -6.76 12.25
CA THR A 173 -3.98 -7.65 11.36
C THR A 173 -2.82 -6.91 10.72
N ALA A 174 -3.07 -5.74 10.13
CA ALA A 174 -2.02 -4.93 9.52
C ALA A 174 -0.95 -4.47 10.54
N TRP A 175 -1.37 -4.09 11.76
CA TRP A 175 -0.44 -3.75 12.84
C TRP A 175 0.38 -4.95 13.32
N LEU A 176 -0.25 -6.11 13.50
CA LEU A 176 0.40 -7.36 13.89
C LEU A 176 1.39 -7.83 12.82
N GLU A 177 1.05 -7.73 11.53
CA GLU A 177 1.94 -8.08 10.43
C GLU A 177 3.20 -7.22 10.42
N MET A 178 3.06 -5.90 10.60
CA MET A 178 4.22 -5.00 10.66
C MET A 178 5.08 -5.21 11.91
N LYS A 179 4.47 -5.46 13.08
CA LYS A 179 5.21 -5.81 14.31
C LYS A 179 5.86 -7.19 14.22
N ALA A 180 5.25 -8.14 13.54
CA ALA A 180 5.85 -9.45 13.25
C ALA A 180 7.06 -9.30 12.31
N PHE A 181 6.97 -8.44 11.28
CA PHE A 181 8.09 -8.13 10.41
C PHE A 181 9.25 -7.46 11.17
N GLU A 182 8.97 -6.56 12.12
CA GLU A 182 9.98 -5.98 13.02
C GLU A 182 10.75 -7.06 13.79
N ARG A 183 10.02 -8.04 14.35
CA ARG A 183 10.64 -9.17 15.07
C ARG A 183 11.45 -10.07 14.13
N ILE A 184 10.98 -10.33 12.92
CA ILE A 184 11.72 -11.11 11.91
C ILE A 184 13.00 -10.40 11.48
N GLU A 185 12.97 -9.08 11.27
CA GLU A 185 14.18 -8.31 10.95
C GLU A 185 15.16 -8.22 12.12
N ILE A 186 14.68 -8.13 13.36
CA ILE A 186 15.52 -8.25 14.55
C ILE A 186 16.15 -9.65 14.62
N ILE A 187 15.38 -10.72 14.38
CA ILE A 187 15.90 -12.10 14.32
C ILE A 187 16.96 -12.22 13.22
N ARG A 188 16.71 -11.69 12.01
CA ARG A 188 17.70 -11.69 10.91
C ARG A 188 18.93 -10.85 11.23
N LYS A 189 18.79 -9.72 11.92
CA LYS A 189 19.92 -8.92 12.42
C LYS A 189 20.70 -9.70 13.48
N ILE A 190 20.02 -10.38 14.40
CA ILE A 190 20.61 -11.28 15.39
C ILE A 190 21.37 -12.40 14.68
N GLU A 191 20.78 -13.10 13.71
CA GLU A 191 21.41 -14.14 12.89
C GLU A 191 22.64 -13.63 12.13
N ARG A 192 22.54 -12.45 11.48
CA ARG A 192 23.65 -11.82 10.75
C ARG A 192 24.77 -11.34 11.69
N SER A 193 24.42 -10.86 12.88
CA SER A 193 25.37 -10.48 13.94
C SER A 193 25.99 -11.71 14.61
N HIS A 194 25.27 -12.84 14.63
CA HIS A 194 25.77 -14.17 14.97
C HIS A 194 26.54 -14.84 13.81
N LYS A 195 27.20 -14.04 12.95
CA LYS A 195 28.54 -14.40 12.42
C LYS A 195 29.57 -14.69 13.53
N LEU A 196 29.21 -14.53 14.80
CA LEU A 196 29.85 -15.20 15.94
C LEU A 196 29.90 -16.74 15.78
N GLY A 197 28.94 -17.37 15.10
CA GLY A 197 28.95 -18.82 14.85
C GLY A 197 30.07 -19.26 13.88
N GLN A 198 30.43 -18.43 12.91
CA GLN A 198 31.58 -18.67 12.04
C GLN A 198 32.91 -18.39 12.75
N HIS A 199 32.96 -17.35 13.60
CA HIS A 199 34.18 -17.02 14.34
C HIS A 199 34.51 -18.04 15.44
N ILE A 200 33.49 -18.60 16.11
CA ILE A 200 33.63 -19.66 17.11
C ILE A 200 34.00 -20.99 16.43
N SER A 201 33.37 -21.34 15.29
CA SER A 201 33.76 -22.56 14.55
C SER A 201 35.22 -22.48 14.05
N CYS A 202 35.66 -21.32 13.53
CA CYS A 202 37.05 -21.14 13.11
C CYS A 202 38.05 -21.17 14.28
N GLN A 203 37.69 -20.67 15.46
CA GLN A 203 38.54 -20.74 16.66
C GLN A 203 38.60 -22.15 17.25
N ILE A 204 37.49 -22.89 17.24
CA ILE A 204 37.43 -24.29 17.67
C ILE A 204 38.24 -25.17 16.70
N ASP A 205 38.11 -24.97 15.38
CA ASP A 205 38.90 -25.71 14.38
C ASP A 205 40.40 -25.38 14.46
N ALA A 206 40.76 -24.14 14.80
CA ALA A 206 42.16 -23.74 15.04
C ALA A 206 42.73 -24.39 16.31
N LEU A 207 41.95 -24.47 17.40
CA LEU A 207 42.33 -25.13 18.66
C LEU A 207 42.44 -26.65 18.51
N ILE A 208 41.56 -27.28 17.73
CA ILE A 208 41.62 -28.72 17.45
C ILE A 208 42.88 -29.04 16.62
N LYS A 209 43.19 -28.21 15.61
CA LYS A 209 44.38 -28.41 14.76
C LYS A 209 45.71 -28.17 15.51
N SER A 210 45.77 -27.20 16.43
CA SER A 210 46.99 -26.93 17.21
C SER A 210 47.31 -28.05 18.20
N ASN A 211 46.29 -28.71 18.78
CA ASN A 211 46.48 -29.83 19.71
C ASN A 211 46.83 -31.16 19.01
N SER A 212 46.47 -31.32 17.74
CA SER A 212 46.85 -32.50 16.94
C SER A 212 48.30 -32.46 16.40
N SER A 213 49.01 -31.34 16.58
CA SER A 213 50.42 -31.18 16.18
C SER A 213 51.43 -31.38 17.31
N GLU A 214 50.98 -31.61 18.56
CA GLU A 214 51.85 -31.84 19.72
C GLU A 214 51.99 -33.32 20.12
N SER A 215 51.40 -34.24 19.35
CA SER A 215 51.53 -35.69 19.55
C SER A 215 52.41 -36.33 18.47
N VAL A 216 53.69 -35.97 18.45
CA VAL A 216 54.79 -36.71 17.79
C VAL A 216 55.79 -37.15 18.84
#